data_AF-A0A1C4MM92-F1
#
_entry.id   AF-A0A1C4MM92-F1
#
_cell.length_a   1.000
_cell.length_b   1.000
_cell.length_c   1.000
_cell.angle_alpha   90.00
_cell.angle_beta   90.00
_cell.angle_gamma   90.00
#
_symmetry.space_group_name_H-M   'P 1'
#
loop_
_entity.id
_entity.type
_entity.pdbx_description
1 polymer ?
#
loop_
_entity_poly.entity_id
_entity_poly.type
_entity_poly.pdbx_seq_one_letter_code
_entity_poly.pdbx_strand_id
1 'polypeptide(L)'
;MSGTTTYVRFQSTERSPRGHFPGIFALANGLAREGRLSEEQHRFWRAGNDWYDAAYTDPSRVDATVYDSDVNPGAVAWFKGTATHLLDRIPGYLALLAAHRVPCERLESADPGRIVYEDDVQIVVVPRPDTPRGNRGSGPAQAGRTLN
;
A
#
# COMPACT_ATOMS: atom_id res chain seq x y z
N MET A 1 -10.66 -11.09 -24.27
CA MET A 1 -9.34 -11.02 -23.62
C MET A 1 -9.54 -10.34 -22.29
N SER A 2 -9.69 -11.09 -21.20
CA SER A 2 -9.81 -10.49 -19.86
C SER A 2 -8.44 -9.98 -19.47
N GLY A 3 -8.15 -8.72 -19.79
CA GLY A 3 -6.93 -8.07 -19.36
C GLY A 3 -6.95 -8.00 -17.84
N THR A 4 -6.05 -8.73 -17.19
CA THR A 4 -5.89 -8.63 -15.74
C THR A 4 -5.35 -7.24 -15.44
N THR A 5 -6.17 -6.37 -14.84
CA THR A 5 -5.74 -5.05 -14.39
C THR A 5 -4.65 -5.22 -13.34
N THR A 6 -3.43 -4.81 -13.65
CA THR A 6 -2.35 -4.74 -12.67
C THR A 6 -2.57 -3.52 -11.78
N TYR A 7 -2.51 -3.71 -10.47
CA TYR A 7 -2.55 -2.65 -9.48
C TYR A 7 -1.14 -2.38 -8.95
N VAL A 8 -0.83 -1.12 -8.68
CA VAL A 8 0.50 -0.67 -8.23
C VAL A 8 0.37 0.07 -6.91
N ARG A 9 1.24 -0.23 -5.95
CA ARG A 9 1.32 0.48 -4.66
C ARG A 9 2.75 0.82 -4.34
N PHE A 10 2.95 1.99 -3.74
CA PHE A 10 4.23 2.41 -3.18
C PHE A 10 4.06 2.53 -1.67
N GLN A 11 4.88 1.80 -0.91
CA GLN A 11 4.73 1.73 0.55
C GLN A 11 6.07 1.66 1.27
N SER A 12 6.03 1.88 2.58
CA SER A 12 7.16 1.64 3.49
C SER A 12 7.56 0.17 3.47
N THR A 13 8.85 -0.12 3.64
CA THR A 13 9.36 -1.48 3.89
C THR A 13 9.09 -1.96 5.32
N GLU A 14 8.70 -1.04 6.21
CA GLU A 14 8.42 -1.32 7.62
C GLU A 14 6.95 -1.04 7.96
N ARG A 15 6.39 -1.87 8.84
CA ARG A 15 5.04 -1.66 9.38
C ARG A 15 5.04 -0.49 10.35
N SER A 16 4.01 0.34 10.25
CA SER A 16 3.69 1.32 11.29
C SER A 16 3.31 0.61 12.60
N PRO A 17 3.31 1.32 13.75
CA PRO A 17 2.80 0.78 15.01
C PRO A 17 1.35 0.25 14.93
N ARG A 18 0.58 0.70 13.94
CA ARG A 18 -0.78 0.23 13.64
C ARG A 18 -0.81 -1.01 12.74
N GLY A 19 0.34 -1.66 12.53
CA GLY A 19 0.45 -2.95 11.85
C GLY A 19 0.36 -2.93 10.33
N HIS A 20 0.11 -1.79 9.68
CA HIS A 20 0.08 -1.68 8.21
C HIS A 20 1.33 -0.98 7.67
N PHE A 21 1.66 -1.23 6.40
CA PHE A 21 2.72 -0.52 5.68
C PHE A 21 2.19 0.83 5.14
N PRO A 22 2.66 1.98 5.65
CA PRO A 22 2.20 3.28 5.17
C PRO A 22 2.45 3.46 3.67
N GLY A 23 1.50 4.06 2.96
CA GLY A 23 1.68 4.40 1.56
C GLY A 23 2.63 5.59 1.36
N ILE A 24 3.08 5.80 0.13
CA ILE A 24 4.01 6.88 -0.25
C ILE A 24 3.57 8.27 0.23
N PHE A 25 2.27 8.60 0.13
CA PHE A 25 1.76 9.88 0.62
C PHE A 25 1.77 9.98 2.14
N ALA A 26 1.46 8.89 2.86
CA ALA A 26 1.53 8.87 4.31
C ALA A 26 2.97 9.08 4.80
N LEU A 27 3.96 8.52 4.10
CA LEU A 27 5.38 8.74 4.38
C LEU A 27 5.78 10.22 4.16
N ALA A 28 5.39 10.81 3.02
CA ALA A 28 5.69 12.21 2.72
C ALA A 28 5.00 13.18 3.69
N ASN A 29 3.73 12.92 4.03
CA ASN A 29 2.98 13.67 5.03
C ASN A 29 3.63 13.57 6.42
N GLY A 30 4.19 12.40 6.75
CA GLY A 30 4.96 12.20 7.98
C GLY A 30 6.17 13.13 8.07
N LEU A 31 6.97 13.21 7.00
CA LEU A 31 8.12 14.14 6.93
C LEU A 31 7.71 15.61 7.07
N ALA A 32 6.61 16.00 6.42
CA ALA A 32 6.08 17.36 6.52
C ALA A 32 5.64 17.69 7.95
N ARG A 33 4.87 16.79 8.58
CA ARG A 33 4.41 16.93 9.97
C ARG A 33 5.56 17.00 10.97
N GLU A 34 6.65 16.29 10.70
CA GLU A 34 7.86 16.30 11.53
C GLU A 34 8.75 17.53 11.30
N GLY A 35 8.40 18.43 10.38
CA GLY A 35 9.21 19.61 10.06
C GLY A 35 10.54 19.27 9.41
N ARG A 36 10.67 18.08 8.80
CA ARG A 36 11.93 17.60 8.21
C ARG A 36 12.17 18.11 6.79
N LEU A 37 11.14 18.64 6.14
CA LEU A 37 11.23 19.12 4.76
C LEU A 37 11.93 20.49 4.70
N SER A 38 12.81 20.67 3.72
CA SER A 38 13.26 22.01 3.32
C SER A 38 12.08 22.83 2.77
N GLU A 39 12.23 24.14 2.66
CA GLU A 39 11.17 25.00 2.11
C GLU A 39 10.77 24.60 0.69
N GLU A 40 11.74 24.25 -0.15
CA GLU A 40 11.50 23.79 -1.52
C GLU A 40 10.74 22.46 -1.53
N GLN A 41 11.15 21.52 -0.70
CA GLN A 41 10.48 20.24 -0.53
C GLN A 41 9.06 20.42 -0.01
N HIS A 42 8.84 21.35 0.92
CA HIS A 42 7.52 21.66 1.44
C HIS A 42 6.62 22.28 0.36
N ARG A 43 7.15 23.18 -0.48
CA ARG A 43 6.41 23.72 -1.64
C ARG A 43 6.03 22.63 -2.64
N PHE A 44 6.97 21.76 -2.99
CA PHE A 44 6.71 20.60 -3.85
C PHE A 44 5.63 19.69 -3.26
N TRP A 45 5.79 19.29 -1.99
CA TRP A 45 4.84 18.42 -1.29
C TRP A 45 3.43 19.03 -1.23
N ARG A 46 3.32 20.32 -0.89
CA ARG A 46 2.03 21.01 -0.81
C ARG A 46 1.34 21.07 -2.17
N ALA A 47 2.04 21.55 -3.20
CA ALA A 47 1.48 21.63 -4.55
C ALA A 47 1.11 20.26 -5.13
N GLY A 48 1.90 19.22 -4.80
CA GLY A 48 1.61 17.84 -5.17
C GLY A 48 0.33 17.33 -4.52
N ASN A 49 0.20 17.48 -3.19
CA ASN A 49 -0.98 17.05 -2.45
C ASN A 49 -2.24 17.82 -2.87
N ASP A 50 -2.15 19.15 -3.03
CA ASP A 50 -3.29 19.96 -3.47
C ASP A 50 -3.79 19.53 -4.86
N TRP A 51 -2.87 19.18 -5.77
CA TRP A 51 -3.24 18.65 -7.08
C TRP A 51 -3.92 17.28 -6.97
N TYR A 52 -3.39 16.41 -6.14
CA TYR A 52 -3.91 15.06 -5.91
C TYR A 52 -5.31 15.10 -5.29
N ASP A 53 -5.51 15.92 -4.26
CA ASP A 53 -6.81 16.13 -3.62
C ASP A 53 -7.85 16.75 -4.57
N ALA A 54 -7.42 17.50 -5.58
CA ALA A 54 -8.30 18.03 -6.63
C ALA A 54 -8.56 17.01 -7.77
N ALA A 55 -7.61 16.11 -8.03
CA ALA A 55 -7.65 15.18 -9.16
C ALA A 55 -8.28 13.83 -8.83
N TYR A 56 -8.21 13.36 -7.57
CA TYR A 56 -8.82 12.09 -7.15
C TYR A 56 -9.91 12.29 -6.10
N THR A 57 -10.86 11.37 -6.12
CA THR A 57 -11.86 11.24 -5.07
C THR A 57 -11.21 10.68 -3.81
N ASP A 58 -11.41 11.34 -2.67
CA ASP A 58 -11.12 10.75 -1.37
C ASP A 58 -12.15 9.64 -1.08
N PRO A 59 -11.76 8.36 -1.00
CA PRO A 59 -12.70 7.27 -0.77
C PRO A 59 -13.52 7.44 0.52
N SER A 60 -12.94 8.08 1.54
CA SER A 60 -13.62 8.32 2.83
C SER A 60 -14.75 9.33 2.73
N ARG A 61 -14.75 10.18 1.70
CA ARG A 61 -15.86 11.11 1.40
C ARG A 61 -17.02 10.44 0.68
N VAL A 62 -16.76 9.34 -0.01
CA VAL A 62 -17.80 8.53 -0.68
C VAL A 62 -18.43 7.56 0.32
N ASP A 63 -17.57 6.85 1.06
CA ASP A 63 -17.96 5.91 2.10
C ASP A 63 -16.97 5.98 3.26
N ALA A 64 -17.43 6.49 4.40
CA ALA A 64 -16.63 6.67 5.60
C ALA A 64 -16.10 5.33 6.17
N THR A 65 -16.71 4.20 5.82
CA THR A 65 -16.32 2.87 6.30
C THR A 65 -15.12 2.28 5.55
N VAL A 66 -14.69 2.87 4.43
CA VAL A 66 -13.61 2.34 3.57
C VAL A 66 -12.31 2.12 4.33
N TYR A 67 -11.95 3.04 5.23
CA TYR A 67 -10.76 2.95 6.08
C TYR A 67 -11.08 2.72 7.56
N ASP A 68 -12.34 2.43 7.89
CA ASP A 68 -12.74 2.04 9.24
C ASP A 68 -12.05 0.72 9.60
N SER A 69 -11.28 0.70 10.69
CA SER A 69 -10.50 -0.47 11.09
C SER A 69 -11.33 -1.61 11.65
N ASP A 70 -12.54 -1.32 12.16
CA ASP A 70 -13.46 -2.33 12.70
C ASP A 70 -14.23 -3.01 11.56
N VAL A 71 -14.48 -2.30 10.46
CA VAL A 71 -15.17 -2.81 9.26
C VAL A 71 -14.19 -3.41 8.25
N ASN A 72 -13.11 -2.70 7.95
CA ASN A 72 -12.14 -3.02 6.90
C ASN A 72 -10.70 -2.98 7.47
N PRO A 73 -10.34 -3.95 8.32
CA PRO A 73 -9.06 -3.96 9.02
C PRO A 73 -7.89 -4.00 8.03
N GLY A 74 -6.98 -3.03 8.15
CA GLY A 74 -5.78 -2.96 7.32
C GLY A 74 -6.04 -2.54 5.87
N ALA A 75 -7.18 -1.90 5.59
CA ALA A 75 -7.48 -1.37 4.27
C ALA A 75 -6.36 -0.48 3.72
N VAL A 76 -5.94 -0.73 2.48
CA VAL A 76 -4.86 0.00 1.80
C VAL A 76 -5.24 0.35 0.37
N ALA A 77 -4.88 1.56 -0.06
CA ALA A 77 -5.09 2.03 -1.43
C ALA A 77 -4.04 1.52 -2.41
N TRP A 78 -4.45 1.25 -3.64
CA TRP A 78 -3.60 0.91 -4.77
C TRP A 78 -4.02 1.74 -5.98
N PHE A 79 -3.05 2.13 -6.80
CA PHE A 79 -3.32 2.72 -8.11
C PHE A 79 -3.69 1.62 -9.09
N LYS A 80 -4.61 1.90 -10.00
CA LYS A 80 -4.73 1.12 -11.23
C LYS A 80 -3.50 1.38 -12.09
N GLY A 81 -2.92 0.35 -12.69
CA GLY A 81 -1.75 0.50 -13.58
C GLY A 81 -2.03 1.39 -14.80
N THR A 82 -3.30 1.58 -15.15
CA THR A 82 -3.77 2.50 -16.18
C THR A 82 -3.82 3.96 -15.75
N ALA A 83 -3.68 4.27 -14.45
CA ALA A 83 -3.69 5.63 -13.91
C ALA A 83 -2.33 6.35 -14.12
N THR A 84 -1.83 6.33 -15.36
CA THR A 84 -0.50 6.85 -15.73
C THR A 84 -0.29 8.30 -15.30
N HIS A 85 -1.30 9.14 -15.48
CA HIS A 85 -1.28 10.55 -15.05
C HIS A 85 -1.05 10.74 -13.54
N LEU A 86 -1.47 9.79 -12.70
CA LEU A 86 -1.15 9.78 -11.26
C LEU A 86 0.24 9.19 -11.02
N LEU A 87 0.59 8.11 -11.72
CA LEU A 87 1.86 7.41 -11.56
C LEU A 87 3.07 8.25 -12.01
N ASP A 88 2.90 9.12 -13.01
CA ASP A 88 3.96 9.98 -13.56
C ASP A 88 4.51 10.99 -12.53
N ARG A 89 3.75 11.26 -11.46
CA ARG A 89 4.16 12.16 -10.37
C ARG A 89 4.88 11.45 -9.23
N ILE A 90 4.74 10.12 -9.14
CA ILE A 90 5.36 9.30 -8.10
C ILE A 90 6.90 9.45 -8.02
N PRO A 91 7.65 9.56 -9.14
CA PRO A 91 9.09 9.76 -9.08
C PRO A 91 9.52 10.95 -8.22
N GLY A 92 8.75 12.05 -8.20
CA GLY A 92 9.03 13.20 -7.36
C GLY A 92 8.90 12.90 -5.85
N TYR A 93 7.89 12.11 -5.47
CA TYR A 93 7.73 11.65 -4.09
C TYR A 93 8.80 10.63 -3.70
N LEU A 94 9.21 9.74 -4.60
CA LEU A 94 10.31 8.81 -4.34
C LEU A 94 11.64 9.55 -4.12
N ALA A 95 11.91 10.57 -4.94
CA ALA A 95 13.09 11.43 -4.75
C ALA A 95 13.04 12.19 -3.41
N LEU A 96 11.86 12.69 -3.03
CA LEU A 96 11.64 13.32 -1.73
C LEU A 96 11.96 12.36 -0.57
N LEU A 97 11.41 11.14 -0.59
CA LEU A 97 11.65 10.14 0.45
C LEU A 97 13.12 9.70 0.50
N ALA A 98 13.75 9.50 -0.66
CA ALA A 98 15.15 9.12 -0.77
C ALA A 98 16.09 10.19 -0.18
N ALA A 99 15.82 11.47 -0.42
CA ALA A 99 16.58 12.57 0.18
C ALA A 99 16.56 12.54 1.72
N HIS A 100 15.50 11.98 2.31
CA HIS A 100 15.32 11.83 3.75
C HIS A 100 15.65 10.44 4.29
N ARG A 101 16.21 9.55 3.45
CA ARG A 101 16.52 8.15 3.77
C ARG A 101 15.32 7.38 4.30
N VAL A 102 14.11 7.70 3.82
CA VAL A 102 12.90 6.96 4.14
C VAL A 102 12.74 5.84 3.10
N PRO A 103 12.84 4.55 3.49
CA PRO A 103 12.72 3.46 2.56
C PRO A 103 11.29 3.35 2.02
N CYS A 104 11.17 3.10 0.71
CA CYS A 104 9.90 2.88 0.03
C CYS A 104 10.10 1.83 -1.07
N GLU A 105 9.18 0.88 -1.14
CA GLU A 105 9.14 -0.18 -2.15
C GLU A 105 7.93 -0.01 -3.07
N ARG A 106 8.06 -0.50 -4.30
CA ARG A 106 6.97 -0.64 -5.27
C ARG A 106 6.47 -2.08 -5.26
N LEU A 107 5.17 -2.23 -5.08
CA LEU A 107 4.45 -3.49 -5.19
C LEU A 107 3.55 -3.47 -6.42
N GLU A 108 3.42 -4.63 -7.06
CA GLU A 108 2.49 -4.86 -8.16
C GLU A 108 1.70 -6.13 -7.88
N SER A 109 0.39 -6.10 -8.10
CA SER A 109 -0.45 -7.29 -7.94
C SER A 109 -1.68 -7.21 -8.85
N ALA A 110 -2.08 -8.37 -9.36
CA ALA A 110 -3.35 -8.57 -10.05
C ALA A 110 -4.51 -8.86 -9.09
N ASP A 111 -4.21 -9.35 -7.88
CA ASP A 111 -5.18 -9.68 -6.83
C ASP A 111 -4.62 -9.23 -5.47
N PRO A 112 -4.62 -7.91 -5.18
CA PRO A 112 -4.06 -7.37 -3.94
C PRO A 112 -4.93 -7.64 -2.70
N GLY A 113 -6.15 -8.17 -2.87
CA GLY A 113 -7.05 -8.50 -1.77
C GLY A 113 -8.53 -8.30 -2.10
N ARG A 114 -9.36 -8.24 -1.07
CA ARG A 114 -10.80 -7.95 -1.22
C ARG A 114 -10.97 -6.45 -1.48
N ILE A 115 -11.44 -6.09 -2.67
CA ILE A 115 -11.78 -4.71 -3.02
C ILE A 115 -12.97 -4.25 -2.18
N VAL A 116 -12.81 -3.10 -1.51
CA VAL A 116 -13.86 -2.43 -0.71
C VAL A 116 -14.25 -1.08 -1.28
N TYR A 117 -13.44 -0.55 -2.20
CA TYR A 117 -13.73 0.64 -2.98
C TYR A 117 -12.98 0.56 -4.31
N GLU A 118 -13.59 1.04 -5.38
CA GLU A 118 -12.98 1.13 -6.71
C GLU A 118 -13.52 2.36 -7.44
N ASP A 119 -12.62 3.11 -8.09
CA ASP A 119 -12.95 4.17 -9.04
C ASP A 119 -12.08 4.04 -10.30
N ASP A 120 -12.10 5.04 -11.18
CA ASP A 120 -11.38 5.00 -12.46
C ASP A 120 -9.85 4.89 -12.33
N VAL A 121 -9.27 5.26 -11.18
CA VAL A 121 -7.82 5.43 -11.01
C VAL A 121 -7.24 4.65 -9.83
N GLN A 122 -8.04 4.22 -8.88
CA GLN A 122 -7.60 3.51 -7.68
C GLN A 122 -8.58 2.43 -7.21
N ILE A 123 -8.07 1.55 -6.36
CA ILE A 123 -8.85 0.62 -5.54
C ILE A 123 -8.41 0.74 -4.08
N VAL A 124 -9.31 0.49 -3.15
CA VAL A 124 -8.97 0.20 -1.75
C VAL A 124 -9.26 -1.25 -1.49
N VAL A 125 -8.30 -1.95 -0.90
CA VAL A 125 -8.43 -3.37 -0.59
C VAL A 125 -8.18 -3.66 0.87
N VAL A 126 -8.89 -4.65 1.38
CA VAL A 126 -8.52 -5.35 2.61
C VAL A 126 -7.57 -6.49 2.21
N PRO A 127 -6.29 -6.46 2.64
CA PRO A 127 -5.36 -7.54 2.38
C PRO A 127 -5.91 -8.85 2.95
N ARG A 128 -5.76 -9.94 2.19
CA ARG A 128 -6.02 -11.27 2.76
C ARG A 128 -4.94 -11.53 3.81
N PRO A 129 -5.28 -12.11 4.98
CA PRO A 129 -4.25 -12.58 5.89
C PRO A 129 -3.33 -13.54 5.13
N ASP A 130 -2.02 -13.34 5.25
CA ASP A 130 -1.04 -14.31 4.76
C ASP A 130 -1.43 -15.64 5.36
N THR A 131 -2.03 -16.52 4.55
CA THR A 131 -2.20 -17.90 4.96
C THR A 131 -0.78 -18.44 4.97
N PRO A 132 -0.20 -18.82 6.12
CA PRO A 132 1.11 -19.43 6.13
C PRO A 132 1.00 -20.63 5.19
N ARG A 133 1.79 -20.64 4.10
CA ARG A 133 1.88 -21.80 3.22
C ARG A 133 2.24 -22.97 4.12
N GLY A 134 1.27 -23.86 4.34
CA GLY A 134 1.35 -24.93 5.31
C GLY A 134 2.67 -25.66 5.19
N ASN A 135 3.32 -25.84 6.34
CA ASN A 135 4.40 -26.79 6.54
C ASN A 135 3.97 -28.13 5.93
N ARG A 136 4.44 -28.45 4.71
CA ARG A 136 4.20 -29.75 4.09
C ARG A 136 4.86 -30.79 4.99
N GLY A 137 4.02 -31.57 5.65
CA GLY A 137 4.41 -32.50 6.69
C GLY A 137 5.53 -33.43 6.25
N SER A 138 6.60 -33.46 7.02
CA SER A 138 7.38 -34.67 7.20
C SER A 138 6.44 -35.71 7.79
N GLY A 139 6.06 -36.71 6.99
CA GLY A 139 5.18 -37.80 7.40
C GLY A 139 5.72 -38.55 8.62
N PRO A 140 4.85 -39.25 9.38
CA PRO A 140 5.30 -39.97 10.55
C PRO A 140 6.23 -41.10 10.12
N ALA A 141 7.47 -41.09 10.60
CA ALA A 141 8.32 -42.26 10.57
C ALA A 141 7.64 -43.35 11.41
N GLN A 142 7.09 -44.35 10.73
CA GLN A 142 6.55 -45.54 11.34
C GLN A 142 7.71 -46.28 12.02
N ALA A 143 7.83 -46.13 13.34
CA ALA A 143 8.77 -46.89 14.14
C ALA A 143 8.31 -48.35 14.19
N GLY A 144 8.81 -49.14 13.24
CA GLY A 144 8.74 -50.59 13.25
C GLY A 144 9.47 -51.13 14.47
N ARG A 145 8.68 -51.58 15.43
CA ARG A 145 9.06 -52.33 16.61
C ARG A 145 9.35 -53.77 16.22
N THR A 146 10.57 -54.25 16.42
CA THR A 146 10.82 -55.67 16.73
C THR A 146 11.95 -55.78 17.75
N LEU A 147 11.59 -56.30 18.92
CA LEU A 147 12.47 -56.82 19.95
C LEU A 147 12.89 -58.25 19.59
N ASN A 148 14.17 -58.57 19.75
CA ASN A 148 14.77 -59.73 20.44
C ASN A 148 16.15 -60.03 19.83
#